data_AF-A0AAV9Z570-F1
#
_entry.id   AF-A0AAV9Z570-F1
#
_cell.length_a   1.000
_cell.length_b   1.000
_cell.length_c   1.000
_cell.angle_alpha   90.00
_cell.angle_beta   90.00
_cell.angle_gamma   90.00
#
_symmetry.space_group_name_H-M   'P 1'
#
loop_
_entity.id
_entity.type
_entity.pdbx_description
1 polymer ?
#
loop_
_entity_poly.entity_id
_entity_poly.type
_entity_poly.pdbx_seq_one_letter_code
_entity_poly.pdbx_strand_id
1 'polypeptide(L)'
;RKDTLEFFRQIFFYLEKNALLDMENPIHRICLYIVFQPRIQLSLDETRSSWNLHKIRTAGNKTPMAIYELSKTRAINRGYWNSDPGDDIPTASNPTYGEDPEEQLPPADELSGDPVAADHTEFPEATAERDAGVFVNADDEIRAAAELLIELNLAEDDGNWGVDLYCRAVIVLTSHLDDAEL
;
A
#
# COMPACT_ATOMS: atom_id res chain seq x y z
N ARG A 1 10.02 -13.71 -0.50
CA ARG A 1 11.46 -13.49 -0.71
C ARG A 1 11.75 -12.07 -0.23
N LYS A 2 12.58 -11.89 0.82
CA LYS A 2 12.80 -10.57 1.43
C LYS A 2 13.43 -9.56 0.45
N ASP A 3 14.07 -10.10 -0.58
CA ASP A 3 14.87 -9.36 -1.55
C ASP A 3 14.08 -8.42 -2.47
N THR A 4 12.78 -8.67 -2.72
CA THR A 4 11.99 -7.90 -3.69
C THR A 4 11.94 -6.41 -3.35
N LEU A 5 11.74 -6.08 -2.07
CA LEU A 5 11.68 -4.68 -1.61
C LEU A 5 13.05 -4.12 -1.23
N GLU A 6 13.99 -4.97 -0.82
CA GLU A 6 15.37 -4.54 -0.52
C GLU A 6 16.05 -3.89 -1.73
N PHE A 7 15.71 -4.34 -2.94
CA PHE A 7 16.20 -3.74 -4.17
C PHE A 7 15.81 -2.26 -4.30
N PHE A 8 14.52 -1.93 -4.17
CA PHE A 8 14.04 -0.55 -4.22
C PHE A 8 14.59 0.28 -3.05
N ARG A 9 14.70 -0.33 -1.86
CA ARG A 9 15.35 0.31 -0.72
C ARG A 9 16.77 0.75 -1.06
N GLN A 10 17.57 -0.10 -1.69
CA GLN A 10 18.93 0.23 -2.11
C GLN A 10 18.97 1.37 -3.14
N ILE A 11 18.03 1.40 -4.09
CA ILE A 11 17.90 2.51 -5.04
C ILE A 11 17.65 3.82 -4.28
N PHE A 12 16.69 3.84 -3.36
CA PHE A 12 16.37 5.07 -2.62
C PHE A 12 17.53 5.55 -1.75
N PHE A 13 18.24 4.64 -1.07
CA PHE A 13 19.48 4.98 -0.36
C PHE A 13 20.57 5.50 -1.29
N TYR A 14 20.66 4.99 -2.51
CA TYR A 14 21.59 5.50 -3.51
C TYR A 14 21.20 6.92 -3.94
N LEU A 15 19.92 7.18 -4.23
CA LEU A 15 19.45 8.52 -4.63
C LEU A 15 19.71 9.55 -3.52
N GLU A 16 19.40 9.21 -2.27
CA GLU A 16 19.61 10.08 -1.11
C GLU A 16 21.10 10.37 -0.89
N LYS A 17 21.97 9.33 -0.94
CA LYS A 17 23.42 9.51 -0.77
C LYS A 17 24.07 10.38 -1.85
N ASN A 18 23.50 10.42 -3.04
CA ASN A 18 24.00 11.25 -4.15
C ASN A 18 23.27 12.59 -4.24
N ALA A 19 22.45 12.95 -3.25
CA ALA A 19 21.64 14.18 -3.24
C ALA A 19 20.70 14.33 -4.46
N LEU A 20 20.26 13.20 -5.03
CA LEU A 20 19.25 13.14 -6.10
C LEU A 20 17.82 13.02 -5.54
N LEU A 21 17.70 12.60 -4.28
CA LEU A 21 16.45 12.51 -3.54
C LEU A 21 16.56 13.34 -2.28
N ASP A 22 15.53 14.15 -2.05
CA ASP A 22 15.36 14.97 -0.85
C ASP A 22 13.93 14.75 -0.37
N MET A 23 13.77 14.16 0.81
CA MET A 23 12.46 13.83 1.37
C MET A 23 11.74 15.03 1.98
N GLU A 24 12.44 16.15 2.18
CA GLU A 24 11.83 17.41 2.59
C GLU A 24 11.23 18.15 1.39
N ASN A 25 11.66 17.82 0.16
CA ASN A 25 11.13 18.41 -1.06
C ASN A 25 9.85 17.68 -1.54
N PRO A 26 8.69 18.36 -1.59
CA PRO A 26 7.43 17.73 -2.00
C PRO A 26 7.46 17.21 -3.45
N ILE A 27 8.17 17.88 -4.36
CA ILE A 27 8.30 17.46 -5.76
C ILE A 27 9.00 16.12 -5.84
N HIS A 28 10.12 15.98 -5.11
CA HIS A 28 10.89 14.75 -5.09
C HIS A 28 10.05 13.58 -4.55
N ARG A 29 9.28 13.81 -3.46
CA ARG A 29 8.37 12.78 -2.91
C ARG A 29 7.28 12.37 -3.89
N ILE A 30 6.67 13.31 -4.59
CA ILE A 30 5.60 13.03 -5.57
C ILE A 30 6.17 12.28 -6.78
N CYS A 31 7.29 12.76 -7.35
CA CYS A 31 7.99 12.07 -8.44
C CYS A 31 8.39 10.65 -8.06
N LEU A 32 8.92 10.46 -6.84
CA LEU A 32 9.32 9.16 -6.34
C LEU A 32 8.11 8.22 -6.28
N TYR A 33 6.97 8.69 -5.75
CA TYR A 33 5.73 7.91 -5.69
C TYR A 33 5.24 7.52 -7.09
N ILE A 34 5.07 8.50 -7.98
CA ILE A 34 4.50 8.29 -9.31
C ILE A 34 5.35 7.30 -10.15
N VAL A 35 6.67 7.36 -10.05
CA VAL A 35 7.59 6.52 -10.84
C VAL A 35 7.74 5.12 -10.23
N PHE A 36 7.93 5.02 -8.91
CA PHE A 36 8.29 3.76 -8.27
C PHE A 36 7.11 2.97 -7.72
N GLN A 37 5.97 3.59 -7.40
CA GLN A 37 4.78 2.86 -6.95
C GLN A 37 4.36 1.77 -7.95
N PRO A 38 4.16 2.04 -9.26
CA PRO A 38 3.73 1.01 -10.19
C PRO A 38 4.80 -0.09 -10.37
N ARG A 39 6.09 0.25 -10.28
CA ARG A 39 7.21 -0.69 -10.40
C ARG A 39 7.30 -1.62 -9.19
N ILE A 40 7.15 -1.07 -7.99
CA ILE A 40 7.10 -1.83 -6.75
C ILE A 40 5.90 -2.77 -6.79
N GLN A 41 4.72 -2.26 -7.19
CA GLN A 41 3.51 -3.05 -7.29
C GLN A 41 3.67 -4.23 -8.26
N LEU A 42 4.23 -3.99 -9.45
CA LEU A 42 4.53 -5.04 -10.42
C LEU A 42 5.44 -6.12 -9.82
N SER A 43 6.53 -5.72 -9.15
CA SER A 43 7.47 -6.65 -8.52
C SER A 43 6.85 -7.48 -7.39
N LEU A 44 5.92 -6.87 -6.63
CA LEU A 44 5.13 -7.56 -5.61
C LEU A 44 4.15 -8.55 -6.25
N ASP A 45 3.48 -8.19 -7.33
CA ASP A 45 2.55 -9.05 -8.05
C ASP A 45 3.25 -10.26 -8.69
N GLU A 46 4.44 -10.07 -9.25
CA GLU A 46 5.30 -11.14 -9.71
C GLU A 46 5.74 -12.06 -8.56
N THR A 47 6.15 -11.48 -7.43
CA THR A 47 6.54 -12.24 -6.24
C THR A 47 5.37 -13.06 -5.70
N ARG A 48 4.17 -12.46 -5.62
CA ARG A 48 2.93 -13.11 -5.22
C ARG A 48 2.58 -14.25 -6.18
N SER A 49 2.66 -14.01 -7.48
CA SER A 49 2.36 -15.02 -8.51
C SER A 49 3.34 -16.19 -8.44
N SER A 50 4.64 -15.90 -8.36
CA SER A 50 5.69 -16.89 -8.17
C SER A 50 5.46 -17.72 -6.90
N TRP A 51 5.13 -17.05 -5.80
CA TRP A 51 4.81 -17.73 -4.54
C TRP A 51 3.55 -18.60 -4.68
N ASN A 52 2.47 -18.12 -5.29
CA ASN A 52 1.24 -18.90 -5.39
C ASN A 52 1.36 -20.10 -6.33
N LEU A 53 2.30 -20.05 -7.29
CA LEU A 53 2.49 -21.06 -8.34
C LEU A 53 3.72 -21.95 -8.12
N HIS A 54 4.58 -21.70 -7.14
CA HIS A 54 5.72 -22.57 -6.88
C HIS A 54 5.28 -23.94 -6.36
N LYS A 55 5.97 -25.00 -6.78
CA LYS A 55 5.66 -26.37 -6.34
C LYS A 55 6.26 -26.64 -4.97
N ILE A 56 5.44 -27.08 -4.02
CA ILE A 56 5.91 -27.48 -2.69
C ILE A 56 6.25 -28.97 -2.69
N ARG A 57 7.51 -29.29 -2.42
CA ARG A 57 8.02 -30.68 -2.38
C ARG A 57 7.26 -31.55 -1.38
N THR A 58 7.01 -31.04 -0.17
CA THR A 58 6.32 -31.78 0.90
C THR A 58 4.82 -31.95 0.66
N ALA A 59 4.23 -31.18 -0.26
CA ALA A 59 2.82 -31.28 -0.64
C ALA A 59 2.62 -32.05 -1.96
N GLY A 60 3.56 -32.93 -2.31
CA GLY A 60 3.49 -33.73 -3.54
C GLY A 60 3.54 -32.86 -4.81
N ASN A 61 4.39 -31.83 -4.81
CA ASN A 61 4.58 -30.88 -5.91
C ASN A 61 3.34 -30.07 -6.31
N LYS A 62 2.36 -29.94 -5.41
CA LYS A 62 1.23 -29.01 -5.59
C LYS A 62 1.67 -27.59 -5.26
N THR A 63 1.07 -26.63 -5.95
CA THR A 63 1.29 -25.21 -5.69
C THR A 63 0.41 -24.76 -4.52
N PRO A 64 0.77 -23.69 -3.78
CA PRO A 64 -0.13 -23.11 -2.76
C PRO A 64 -1.54 -22.87 -3.29
N MET A 65 -1.67 -22.34 -4.51
CA MET A 65 -2.97 -22.15 -5.15
C MET A 65 -3.73 -23.46 -5.33
N ALA A 66 -3.08 -24.52 -5.83
CA ALA A 66 -3.71 -25.83 -5.99
C ALA A 66 -4.11 -26.47 -4.66
N ILE A 67 -3.31 -26.28 -3.60
CA ILE A 67 -3.63 -26.76 -2.25
C ILE A 67 -4.87 -26.03 -1.72
N TYR A 68 -4.92 -24.70 -1.88
CA TYR A 68 -6.07 -23.89 -1.47
C TYR A 68 -7.35 -24.34 -2.17
N GLU A 69 -7.33 -24.50 -3.49
CA GLU A 69 -8.51 -24.96 -4.23
C GLU A 69 -8.97 -26.37 -3.83
N LEU A 70 -8.03 -27.30 -3.62
CA LEU A 70 -8.35 -28.65 -3.17
C LEU A 70 -8.99 -28.63 -1.77
N SER A 71 -8.41 -27.86 -0.85
CA SER A 71 -8.92 -27.69 0.51
C SER A 71 -10.29 -27.03 0.53
N LYS A 72 -10.49 -25.97 -0.26
CA LYS A 72 -11.78 -25.29 -0.43
C LYS A 72 -12.85 -26.25 -0.95
N THR A 73 -12.54 -26.99 -2.02
CA THR A 73 -13.46 -28.00 -2.60
C THR A 73 -13.81 -29.08 -1.57
N ARG A 74 -12.82 -29.56 -0.80
CA ARG A 74 -13.05 -30.54 0.27
C ARG A 74 -13.95 -30.00 1.38
N ALA A 75 -13.78 -28.73 1.74
CA ALA A 75 -14.56 -28.09 2.78
C ALA A 75 -16.02 -27.86 2.35
N ILE A 76 -16.24 -27.43 1.10
CA ILE A 76 -17.57 -27.31 0.48
C ILE A 76 -18.27 -28.66 0.49
N ASN A 77 -17.60 -29.72 0.01
CA ASN A 77 -18.17 -31.07 -0.02
C ASN A 77 -18.50 -31.64 1.37
N ARG A 78 -17.88 -31.12 2.43
CA ARG A 78 -18.13 -31.52 3.82
C ARG A 78 -19.12 -30.62 4.54
N GLY A 79 -19.60 -29.55 3.91
CA GLY A 79 -20.65 -28.68 4.43
C GLY A 79 -20.25 -27.68 5.52
N TYR A 80 -18.95 -27.56 5.85
CA TYR A 80 -18.48 -26.54 6.82
C TYR A 80 -17.84 -25.33 6.14
N TRP A 81 -17.78 -25.30 4.81
CA TRP A 81 -17.49 -24.10 4.03
C TRP A 81 -18.74 -23.73 3.23
N ASN A 82 -19.53 -22.86 3.82
CA ASN A 82 -20.81 -22.37 3.32
C ASN A 82 -20.69 -21.20 2.34
N SER A 83 -19.46 -20.80 1.94
CA SER A 83 -19.22 -19.56 1.18
C SER A 83 -19.95 -18.38 1.83
N ASP A 84 -19.94 -18.34 3.15
CA ASP A 84 -20.42 -17.18 3.88
C ASP A 84 -19.59 -15.96 3.43
N PRO A 85 -20.20 -14.98 2.74
CA PRO A 85 -19.52 -13.77 2.32
C PRO A 85 -19.08 -12.89 3.51
N GLY A 86 -19.46 -13.29 4.73
CA GLY A 86 -19.49 -12.44 5.91
C GLY A 86 -20.88 -11.83 6.06
N ASP A 87 -21.07 -11.17 7.19
CA ASP A 87 -22.27 -10.39 7.46
C ASP A 87 -22.38 -9.20 6.49
N ASP A 88 -23.59 -8.86 6.09
CA ASP A 88 -23.85 -7.71 5.23
C ASP A 88 -23.55 -6.39 5.97
N ILE A 89 -23.29 -5.32 5.22
CA ILE A 89 -22.90 -4.01 5.79
C ILE A 89 -23.86 -3.56 6.92
N PRO A 90 -25.19 -3.67 6.80
CA PRO A 90 -26.11 -3.32 7.89
C PRO A 90 -25.89 -4.12 9.17
N THR A 91 -25.59 -5.43 9.05
CA THR A 91 -25.32 -6.29 10.21
C THR A 91 -23.96 -5.95 10.82
N ALA A 92 -22.93 -5.78 9.98
CA ALA A 92 -21.58 -5.41 10.42
C ALA A 92 -21.47 -3.99 11.01
N SER A 93 -22.39 -3.09 10.66
CA SER A 93 -22.45 -1.71 11.19
C SER A 93 -23.37 -1.55 12.40
N ASN A 94 -23.94 -2.66 12.91
CA ASN A 94 -24.64 -2.63 14.18
C ASN A 94 -23.65 -2.29 15.31
N PRO A 95 -23.96 -1.32 16.19
CA PRO A 95 -23.11 -0.99 17.34
C PRO A 95 -22.74 -2.18 18.23
N THR A 96 -23.58 -3.21 18.28
CA THR A 96 -23.37 -4.42 19.08
C THR A 96 -22.77 -5.57 18.26
N TYR A 97 -22.28 -5.30 17.04
CA TYR A 97 -21.69 -6.34 16.20
C TYR A 97 -20.37 -6.84 16.81
N GLY A 98 -20.29 -8.14 17.10
CA GLY A 98 -19.14 -8.74 17.78
C GLY A 98 -19.19 -8.64 19.31
N GLU A 99 -20.25 -8.08 19.89
CA GLU A 99 -20.52 -8.19 21.32
C GLU A 99 -21.18 -9.56 21.59
N ASP A 100 -20.49 -10.44 22.31
CA ASP A 100 -21.08 -11.68 22.80
C ASP A 100 -21.79 -11.42 24.14
N PRO A 101 -23.14 -11.47 24.20
CA PRO A 101 -23.87 -11.23 25.44
C PRO A 101 -23.63 -12.30 26.51
N GLU A 102 -23.02 -13.44 26.16
CA GLU A 102 -22.69 -14.52 27.10
C GLU A 102 -21.25 -14.42 27.64
N GLU A 103 -20.41 -13.57 27.07
CA GLU A 103 -19.03 -13.41 27.51
C GLU A 103 -18.93 -12.47 28.74
N GLN A 104 -18.21 -12.92 29.78
CA GLN A 104 -17.97 -12.10 30.96
C GLN A 104 -16.94 -11.02 30.61
N LEU A 105 -17.36 -9.76 30.59
CA LEU A 105 -16.44 -8.63 30.43
C LEU A 105 -15.34 -8.68 31.50
N PRO A 106 -14.10 -8.31 31.15
CA PRO A 106 -13.03 -8.17 32.12
C PRO A 106 -13.40 -7.17 33.23
N PRO A 107 -12.76 -7.26 34.41
CA PRO A 107 -13.04 -6.38 35.54
C PRO A 107 -12.95 -4.89 35.16
N ALA A 108 -13.79 -4.04 35.75
CA ALA A 108 -13.85 -2.61 35.45
C ALA A 108 -12.51 -1.87 35.65
N ASP A 109 -11.66 -2.36 36.55
CA ASP A 109 -10.32 -1.79 36.79
C ASP A 109 -9.40 -1.99 35.56
N GLU A 110 -9.56 -3.08 34.82
CA GLU A 110 -8.79 -3.39 33.61
C GLU A 110 -9.30 -2.59 32.40
N LEU A 111 -10.59 -2.28 32.34
CA LEU A 111 -11.22 -1.49 31.27
C LEU A 111 -11.05 0.04 31.44
N SER A 112 -10.56 0.50 32.59
CA SER A 112 -10.50 1.94 32.93
C SER A 112 -9.58 2.76 32.01
N GLY A 113 -8.61 2.12 31.35
CA GLY A 113 -7.68 2.74 30.41
C GLY A 113 -8.06 2.56 28.94
N ASP A 114 -9.06 1.74 28.64
CA ASP A 114 -9.41 1.40 27.27
C ASP A 114 -10.29 2.48 26.63
N PRO A 115 -10.05 2.82 25.35
CA PRO A 115 -10.90 3.76 24.65
C PRO A 115 -12.32 3.19 24.51
N VAL A 116 -13.30 3.93 25.02
CA VAL A 116 -14.73 3.55 25.02
C VAL A 116 -15.33 3.55 23.61
N ALA A 117 -14.73 4.30 22.69
CA ALA A 117 -15.10 4.34 21.28
C ALA A 117 -13.86 4.63 20.42
N ALA A 118 -13.95 4.29 19.14
CA ALA A 118 -12.97 4.73 18.16
C ALA A 118 -12.93 6.27 18.13
N ASP A 119 -11.73 6.84 18.23
CA ASP A 119 -11.55 8.27 18.05
C ASP A 119 -11.61 8.60 16.56
N HIS A 120 -12.68 9.27 16.16
CA HIS A 120 -12.89 9.74 14.80
C HIS A 120 -12.64 11.25 14.68
N THR A 121 -11.85 11.85 15.58
CA THR A 121 -11.49 13.27 15.45
C THR A 121 -10.87 13.54 14.09
N GLU A 122 -11.63 14.22 13.24
CA GLU A 122 -11.14 14.77 11.99
C GLU A 122 -10.17 15.92 12.33
N PHE A 123 -9.04 15.97 11.63
CA PHE A 123 -8.15 17.09 11.76
C PHE A 123 -8.77 18.32 11.09
N PRO A 124 -8.56 19.52 11.65
CA PRO A 124 -9.20 20.73 11.14
C PRO A 124 -8.70 21.12 9.74
N GLU A 125 -7.45 20.78 9.40
CA GLU A 125 -6.83 21.09 8.11
C GLU A 125 -5.88 19.96 7.66
N ALA A 126 -5.73 19.80 6.34
CA ALA A 126 -4.82 18.83 5.72
C ALA A 126 -3.34 19.07 6.08
N THR A 127 -2.98 20.31 6.43
CA THR A 127 -1.67 20.68 6.96
C THR A 127 -1.42 20.05 8.34
N ALA A 128 -2.42 20.08 9.22
CA ALA A 128 -2.36 19.47 10.55
C ALA A 128 -2.27 17.93 10.46
N GLU A 129 -2.94 17.33 9.46
CA GLU A 129 -2.81 15.90 9.15
C GLU A 129 -1.39 15.53 8.68
N ARG A 130 -0.80 16.36 7.81
CA ARG A 130 0.60 16.20 7.37
C ARG A 130 1.59 16.34 8.51
N ASP A 131 1.41 17.33 9.38
CA ASP A 131 2.28 17.54 10.54
C ASP A 131 2.15 16.41 11.57
N ALA A 132 0.96 15.81 11.67
CA ALA A 132 0.71 14.61 12.46
C ALA A 132 1.24 13.32 11.79
N GLY A 133 1.77 13.40 10.56
CA GLY A 133 2.31 12.27 9.82
C GLY A 133 1.25 11.29 9.30
N VAL A 134 -0.01 11.72 9.18
CA VAL A 134 -1.13 10.89 8.72
C VAL A 134 -0.96 10.52 7.24
N PHE A 135 -0.47 11.46 6.43
CA PHE A 135 -0.16 11.21 5.02
C PHE A 135 1.06 12.01 4.55
N VAL A 136 1.73 11.51 3.50
CA VAL A 136 2.98 12.10 2.96
C VAL A 136 2.73 12.95 1.72
N ASN A 137 1.89 12.46 0.79
CA ASN A 137 1.47 13.13 -0.43
C ASN A 137 -0.06 13.07 -0.51
N ALA A 138 -0.72 14.14 -0.92
CA ALA A 138 -2.17 14.14 -1.11
C ALA A 138 -2.55 13.63 -2.51
N ASP A 139 -3.73 13.03 -2.65
CA ASP A 139 -4.20 12.44 -3.91
C ASP A 139 -4.39 13.46 -5.04
N ASP A 140 -4.73 14.70 -4.68
CA ASP A 140 -4.85 15.84 -5.61
C ASP A 140 -3.47 16.30 -6.11
N GLU A 141 -2.47 16.41 -5.23
CA GLU A 141 -1.08 16.71 -5.59
C GLU A 141 -0.52 15.66 -6.57
N ILE A 142 -0.75 14.39 -6.28
CA ILE A 142 -0.32 13.27 -7.13
C ILE A 142 -1.00 13.36 -8.50
N ARG A 143 -2.30 13.65 -8.54
CA ARG A 143 -3.06 13.76 -9.80
C ARG A 143 -2.58 14.93 -10.65
N ALA A 144 -2.39 16.10 -10.05
CA ALA A 144 -1.89 17.28 -10.74
C ALA A 144 -0.49 17.04 -11.33
N ALA A 145 0.40 16.42 -10.56
CA ALA A 145 1.73 16.06 -11.06
C ALA A 145 1.68 15.01 -12.17
N ALA A 146 0.80 14.01 -12.06
CA ALA A 146 0.61 13.00 -13.11
C ALA A 146 0.06 13.60 -14.42
N GLU A 147 -0.79 14.62 -14.34
CA GLU A 147 -1.28 15.35 -15.51
C GLU A 147 -0.16 16.12 -16.22
N LEU A 148 0.72 16.78 -15.46
CA LEU A 148 1.90 17.47 -16.02
C LEU A 148 2.91 16.50 -16.65
N LEU A 149 3.02 15.29 -16.09
CA LEU A 149 3.93 14.25 -16.57
C LEU A 149 3.30 13.33 -17.62
N ILE A 150 2.12 13.65 -18.17
CA ILE A 150 1.41 12.75 -19.11
C ILE A 150 2.20 12.45 -20.38
N GLU A 151 3.04 13.40 -20.82
CA GLU A 151 3.90 13.22 -21.99
C GLU A 151 5.07 12.26 -21.70
N LEU A 152 5.44 12.10 -20.43
CA LEU A 152 6.48 11.18 -20.01
C LEU A 152 5.87 9.79 -19.84
N ASN A 153 6.35 8.80 -20.60
CA ASN A 153 5.92 7.42 -20.43
C ASN A 153 6.53 6.83 -19.15
N LEU A 154 5.87 7.03 -18.00
CA LEU A 154 6.37 6.64 -16.69
C LEU A 154 6.56 5.12 -16.52
N ALA A 155 5.90 4.33 -17.37
CA ALA A 155 5.98 2.87 -17.39
C ALA A 155 7.11 2.33 -18.29
N GLU A 156 7.82 3.19 -19.02
CA GLU A 156 8.92 2.78 -19.89
C GLU A 156 10.07 2.18 -19.06
N ASP A 157 10.69 1.11 -19.57
CA ASP A 157 11.94 0.61 -19.00
C ASP A 157 13.08 1.51 -19.49
N ASP A 158 13.60 2.34 -18.58
CA ASP A 158 14.72 3.23 -18.85
C ASP A 158 16.08 2.49 -18.82
N GLY A 159 16.09 1.18 -18.54
CA GLY A 159 17.31 0.38 -18.39
C GLY A 159 18.09 0.69 -17.10
N ASN A 160 17.58 1.61 -16.27
CA ASN A 160 18.14 2.01 -14.98
C ASN A 160 17.10 1.94 -13.86
N TRP A 161 16.17 0.97 -13.97
CA TRP A 161 15.19 0.64 -12.94
C TRP A 161 14.25 1.78 -12.54
N GLY A 162 14.05 2.77 -13.41
CA GLY A 162 13.23 3.96 -13.16
C GLY A 162 13.99 5.15 -12.57
N VAL A 163 15.30 5.04 -12.33
CA VAL A 163 16.11 6.16 -11.78
C VAL A 163 16.22 7.32 -12.75
N ASP A 164 16.47 7.06 -14.03
CA ASP A 164 16.63 8.11 -15.04
C ASP A 164 15.29 8.79 -15.30
N LEU A 165 14.23 7.99 -15.29
CA LEU A 165 12.86 8.47 -15.45
C LEU A 165 12.41 9.30 -14.24
N TYR A 166 12.80 8.93 -13.02
CA TYR A 166 12.62 9.75 -11.82
C TYR A 166 13.34 11.10 -11.95
N CYS A 167 14.63 11.10 -12.30
CA CYS A 167 15.40 12.34 -12.46
C CYS A 167 14.77 13.25 -13.52
N ARG A 168 14.30 12.68 -14.63
CA ARG A 168 13.61 13.44 -15.68
C ARG A 168 12.28 14.02 -15.19
N ALA A 169 11.49 13.23 -14.47
CA ALA A 169 10.22 13.69 -13.90
C ALA A 169 10.43 14.86 -12.94
N VAL A 170 11.46 14.81 -12.09
CA VAL A 170 11.83 15.92 -11.19
C VAL A 170 12.17 17.17 -12.00
N ILE A 171 13.02 17.07 -13.02
CA ILE A 171 13.40 18.23 -13.86
C ILE A 171 12.18 18.90 -14.49
N VAL A 172 11.27 18.09 -15.06
CA VAL A 172 10.06 18.61 -15.73
C VAL A 172 9.13 19.30 -14.73
N LEU A 173 8.89 18.70 -13.56
CA LEU A 173 8.05 19.30 -12.54
C LEU A 173 8.66 20.57 -11.95
N THR A 174 9.99 20.60 -11.74
CA THR A 174 10.67 21.82 -11.27
C THR A 174 10.58 22.94 -12.31
N SER A 175 10.76 22.65 -13.61
CA SER A 175 10.67 23.69 -14.64
C SER A 175 9.26 24.27 -14.77
N HIS A 176 8.23 23.45 -14.61
CA HIS A 176 6.85 23.93 -14.65
C HIS A 176 6.49 24.82 -13.45
N LEU A 177 7.13 24.63 -12.30
CA LEU A 177 6.95 25.50 -11.14
C LEU A 177 7.69 26.82 -11.31
N ASP A 178 8.91 26.80 -11.84
CA ASP A 178 9.67 28.01 -12.16
C ASP A 178 8.93 28.88 -13.20
N ASP A 179 8.28 28.26 -14.19
CA ASP A 179 7.47 28.95 -15.21
C ASP A 179 6.14 29.51 -14.65
N ALA A 180 5.62 28.95 -13.55
CA ALA A 180 4.39 29.39 -12.91
C ALA A 180 4.59 30.56 -11.92
N GLU A 181 5.82 30.78 -11.45
CA GLU A 181 6.18 31.89 -10.55
C GLU A 181 6.58 33.19 -11.29
N LEU A 182 6.63 33.19 -12.63
CA LEU A 182 6.92 34.35 -13.51
C LEU A 182 5.67 35.00 -14.11
#